data_AF-A0A6M6JDN9-F1
#
_entry.id   AF-A0A6M6JDN9-F1
#
_cell.length_a   1.000
_cell.length_b   1.000
_cell.length_c   1.000
_cell.angle_alpha   90.00
_cell.angle_beta   90.00
_cell.angle_gamma   90.00
#
_symmetry.space_group_name_H-M   'P 1'
#
loop_
_entity.id
_entity.type
_entity.pdbx_description
1 polymer ?
#
loop_
_entity_poly.entity_id
_entity_poly.type
_entity_poly.pdbx_seq_one_letter_code
_entity_poly.pdbx_strand_id
1 'polypeptide(L)'
;MNGEWRDRARCRSVEPETFFPTAEDGPVYEAQVAVAKAVCARCPVRAECLAEALVRIPLGIAGGLTPEERRGRQPVGIGREPAAVLDAGLRPGATRVQVEAAGRVLLTAGRPLAEIAHRCGVTARTVAHWVTRTQAEGSRGGNRAPLLISHTHGTQAGTQTQEGPDRR
;
A
#
# COMPACT_ATOMS: atom_id res chain seq x y z
N MET A 1 -1.09 -24.88 -6.06
CA MET A 1 -2.42 -24.69 -5.45
C MET A 1 -3.40 -24.48 -6.57
N ASN A 2 -4.41 -25.34 -6.61
CA ASN A 2 -5.00 -25.88 -7.82
C ASN A 2 -5.97 -24.92 -8.49
N GLY A 3 -6.05 -25.00 -9.82
CA GLY A 3 -6.96 -24.25 -10.68
C GLY A 3 -8.44 -24.58 -10.53
N GLU A 4 -8.89 -25.04 -9.36
CA GLU A 4 -10.27 -25.52 -9.10
C GLU A 4 -11.33 -24.43 -9.32
N TRP A 5 -10.93 -23.15 -9.22
CA TRP A 5 -11.83 -22.06 -9.57
C TRP A 5 -12.14 -22.01 -11.07
N ARG A 6 -11.23 -22.45 -11.94
CA ARG A 6 -11.46 -22.44 -13.40
C ARG A 6 -12.57 -23.39 -13.80
N ASP A 7 -12.75 -24.50 -13.08
CA ASP A 7 -13.80 -25.47 -13.36
C ASP A 7 -15.21 -24.90 -13.12
N ARG A 8 -15.33 -23.89 -12.26
CA ARG A 8 -16.57 -23.15 -11.99
C ARG A 8 -16.77 -21.93 -12.92
N ALA A 9 -15.88 -21.70 -13.87
CA ALA A 9 -15.94 -20.54 -14.74
C ALA A 9 -17.02 -20.68 -15.82
N ARG A 10 -17.92 -19.68 -15.90
CA ARG A 10 -19.00 -19.66 -16.91
C ARG A 10 -18.50 -19.62 -18.35
N CYS A 11 -17.32 -19.04 -18.60
CA CYS A 11 -16.74 -18.95 -19.94
C CYS A 11 -16.46 -20.33 -20.56
N ARG A 12 -16.40 -21.41 -19.77
CA ARG A 12 -16.22 -22.77 -20.27
C ARG A 12 -17.36 -23.27 -21.16
N SER A 13 -18.55 -22.70 -21.02
CA SER A 13 -19.73 -23.06 -21.80
C SER A 13 -19.98 -22.08 -22.96
N VAL A 14 -19.03 -21.19 -23.25
CA VAL A 14 -19.12 -20.16 -24.30
C VAL A 14 -17.93 -20.32 -25.24
N GLU A 15 -18.11 -19.97 -26.50
CA GLU A 15 -17.03 -20.03 -27.50
C GLU A 15 -15.85 -19.12 -27.10
N PRO A 16 -14.60 -19.62 -27.13
CA PRO A 16 -13.44 -18.86 -26.70
C PRO A 16 -13.26 -17.52 -27.44
N GLU A 17 -13.60 -17.48 -28.73
CA GLU A 17 -13.49 -16.29 -29.58
C GLU A 17 -14.34 -15.11 -29.08
N THR A 18 -15.41 -15.38 -28.32
CA THR A 18 -16.23 -14.33 -27.70
C THR A 18 -15.39 -13.40 -26.81
N PHE A 19 -14.31 -13.91 -26.21
CA PHE A 19 -13.45 -13.15 -25.30
C PHE A 19 -12.26 -12.47 -26.00
N PHE A 20 -12.15 -12.62 -27.33
CA PHE A 20 -11.10 -12.01 -28.14
C PHE A 20 -11.75 -11.20 -29.28
N PRO A 21 -12.12 -9.93 -29.02
CA PRO A 21 -12.70 -9.06 -30.03
C PRO A 21 -11.82 -9.02 -31.30
N THR A 22 -12.47 -9.05 -32.46
CA THR A 22 -11.79 -9.00 -33.76
C THR A 22 -11.61 -7.57 -34.26
N ALA A 23 -12.47 -6.65 -33.82
CA ALA A 23 -12.28 -5.22 -34.03
C ALA A 23 -11.31 -4.65 -32.99
N GLU A 24 -10.55 -3.62 -33.34
CA GLU A 24 -9.62 -2.94 -32.42
C GLU A 24 -10.31 -1.77 -31.69
N ASP A 25 -11.22 -1.07 -32.36
CA ASP A 25 -11.94 0.09 -31.83
C ASP A 25 -13.32 0.28 -32.47
N GLY A 26 -14.04 1.30 -31.99
CA GLY A 26 -15.33 1.71 -32.53
C GLY A 26 -16.52 0.86 -32.06
N PRO A 27 -17.71 1.08 -32.67
CA PRO A 27 -18.97 0.48 -32.19
C PRO A 27 -18.98 -1.06 -32.23
N VAL A 28 -18.28 -1.66 -33.20
CA VAL A 28 -18.19 -3.11 -33.33
C VAL A 28 -17.37 -3.71 -32.19
N TYR A 29 -16.24 -3.08 -31.84
CA TYR A 29 -15.44 -3.47 -30.69
C TYR A 29 -16.25 -3.37 -29.39
N GLU A 30 -16.93 -2.25 -29.16
CA GLU A 30 -17.75 -2.06 -27.96
C GLU A 30 -18.87 -3.10 -27.84
N ALA A 31 -19.51 -3.47 -28.94
CA ALA A 31 -20.52 -4.52 -28.95
C ALA A 31 -19.93 -5.90 -28.59
N GLN A 32 -18.78 -6.27 -29.17
CA GLN A 32 -18.09 -7.53 -28.85
C GLN A 32 -17.63 -7.56 -27.38
N VAL A 33 -17.08 -6.46 -26.89
CA VAL A 33 -16.67 -6.30 -25.49
C VAL A 33 -17.87 -6.44 -24.55
N ALA A 34 -19.00 -5.83 -24.87
CA ALA A 34 -20.22 -5.91 -24.08
C ALA A 34 -20.74 -7.35 -23.95
N VAL A 35 -20.71 -8.13 -25.04
CA VAL A 35 -21.12 -9.54 -25.03
C VAL A 35 -20.25 -10.36 -24.08
N ALA A 36 -18.92 -10.23 -24.17
CA ALA A 36 -18.01 -10.94 -23.28
C ALA A 36 -18.17 -10.51 -21.82
N LYS A 37 -18.30 -9.19 -21.58
CA LYS A 37 -18.52 -8.64 -20.23
C LYS A 37 -19.82 -9.14 -19.61
N ALA A 38 -20.89 -9.33 -20.39
CA ALA A 38 -22.14 -9.90 -19.91
C ALA A 38 -21.98 -11.34 -19.38
N VAL A 39 -21.14 -12.15 -20.02
CA VAL A 39 -20.78 -13.50 -19.51
C VAL A 39 -20.00 -13.38 -18.20
N CYS A 40 -18.99 -12.52 -18.16
CA CYS A 40 -18.18 -12.30 -16.95
C CYS A 40 -19.01 -11.78 -15.77
N ALA A 41 -20.02 -10.95 -16.00
CA ALA A 41 -20.88 -10.38 -14.96
C ALA A 41 -21.66 -11.45 -14.17
N ARG A 42 -21.94 -12.59 -14.80
CA ARG A 42 -22.68 -13.71 -14.18
C ARG A 42 -21.75 -14.82 -13.68
N CYS A 43 -20.43 -14.66 -13.82
CA CYS A 43 -19.44 -15.69 -13.50
C CYS A 43 -19.11 -15.70 -11.99
N PRO A 44 -19.26 -16.84 -11.29
CA PRO A 44 -19.05 -16.90 -9.84
C PRO A 44 -17.58 -16.75 -9.42
N VAL A 45 -16.64 -16.91 -10.36
CA VAL A 45 -15.19 -16.87 -10.13
C VAL A 45 -14.53 -15.65 -10.76
N ARG A 46 -15.30 -14.57 -10.95
CA ARG A 46 -14.82 -13.35 -11.60
C ARG A 46 -13.63 -12.72 -10.86
N ALA A 47 -13.64 -12.76 -9.52
CA ALA A 47 -12.59 -12.17 -8.70
C ALA A 47 -11.27 -12.95 -8.83
N GLU A 48 -11.32 -14.27 -8.73
CA GLU A 48 -10.18 -15.17 -8.90
C GLU A 48 -9.62 -15.08 -10.32
N CYS A 49 -10.50 -15.04 -11.33
CA CYS A 49 -10.13 -14.82 -12.72
C CYS A 49 -9.40 -13.50 -12.93
N LEU A 50 -9.90 -12.40 -12.34
CA LEU A 50 -9.25 -11.10 -12.46
C LEU A 50 -7.88 -11.10 -11.78
N ALA A 51 -7.77 -11.65 -10.57
CA ALA A 51 -6.51 -11.72 -9.84
C ALA A 51 -5.41 -12.45 -10.64
N GLU A 52 -5.76 -13.55 -11.30
CA GLU A 52 -4.84 -14.26 -12.18
C GLU A 52 -4.56 -13.49 -13.46
N ALA A 53 -5.58 -12.87 -14.06
CA ALA A 53 -5.44 -12.15 -15.31
C ALA A 53 -4.51 -10.95 -15.22
N LEU A 54 -4.47 -10.28 -14.07
CA LEU A 54 -3.54 -9.17 -13.82
C LEU A 54 -2.07 -9.60 -13.86
N VAL A 55 -1.77 -10.88 -13.62
CA VAL A 55 -0.40 -11.40 -13.54
C VAL A 55 -0.02 -12.22 -14.78
N ARG A 56 -0.97 -12.99 -15.34
CA ARG A 56 -0.66 -14.05 -16.33
C ARG A 56 -1.41 -13.96 -17.65
N ILE A 57 -2.47 -13.16 -17.76
CA ILE A 57 -3.34 -13.13 -18.95
C ILE A 57 -3.28 -11.74 -19.61
N PRO A 58 -2.35 -11.53 -20.56
CA PRO A 58 -2.13 -10.21 -21.15
C PRO A 58 -3.16 -9.82 -22.21
N LEU A 59 -3.81 -10.79 -22.87
CA LEU A 59 -4.71 -10.58 -24.00
C LEU A 59 -6.16 -10.93 -23.66
N GLY A 60 -7.08 -10.49 -24.51
CA GLY A 60 -8.50 -10.79 -24.41
C GLY A 60 -9.19 -10.24 -23.15
N ILE A 61 -10.47 -10.55 -23.03
CA ILE A 61 -11.33 -10.13 -21.93
C ILE A 61 -11.26 -11.18 -20.82
N ALA A 62 -10.83 -10.76 -19.64
CA ALA A 62 -10.65 -11.63 -18.48
C ALA A 62 -11.09 -10.90 -17.21
N GLY A 63 -11.74 -11.60 -16.28
CA GLY A 63 -12.28 -10.99 -15.06
C GLY A 63 -13.34 -9.90 -15.31
N GLY A 64 -13.91 -9.85 -16.51
CA GLY A 64 -14.83 -8.79 -16.95
C GLY A 64 -14.14 -7.48 -17.34
N LEU A 65 -12.83 -7.51 -17.61
CA LEU A 65 -12.06 -6.35 -18.05
C LEU A 65 -11.34 -6.61 -19.36
N THR A 66 -11.19 -5.58 -20.19
CA THR A 66 -10.33 -5.58 -21.38
C THR A 66 -8.84 -5.53 -20.99
N PRO A 67 -7.91 -5.83 -21.91
CA PRO A 67 -6.48 -5.65 -21.66
C PRO A 67 -6.11 -4.23 -21.22
N GLU A 68 -6.73 -3.21 -21.84
CA GLU A 68 -6.53 -1.80 -21.51
C GLU A 68 -7.00 -1.47 -20.09
N GLU A 69 -8.18 -1.94 -19.70
CA GLU A 69 -8.71 -1.77 -18.35
C GLU A 69 -7.87 -2.50 -17.29
N ARG A 70 -7.22 -3.62 -17.67
CA ARG A 70 -6.28 -4.32 -16.80
C ARG A 70 -4.95 -3.58 -16.67
N ARG A 71 -4.45 -2.89 -17.70
CA ARG A 71 -3.23 -2.07 -17.61
C ARG A 71 -3.31 -0.99 -16.54
N GLY A 72 -4.46 -0.31 -16.43
CA GLY A 72 -4.69 0.69 -15.37
C GLY A 72 -4.83 0.13 -13.95
N ARG A 73 -4.97 -1.20 -13.82
CA ARG A 73 -5.13 -1.92 -12.55
C ARG A 73 -3.96 -2.81 -12.20
N GLN A 74 -3.09 -3.09 -13.16
CA GLN A 74 -1.78 -3.62 -12.85
C GLN A 74 -1.11 -2.57 -11.98
N PRO A 75 -0.67 -2.95 -10.79
CA PRO A 75 0.07 -2.01 -9.97
C PRO A 75 1.29 -1.58 -10.79
N VAL A 76 1.41 -0.26 -10.98
CA VAL A 76 2.44 0.38 -11.80
C VAL A 76 3.80 -0.06 -11.25
N GLY A 77 4.38 -1.10 -11.84
CA GLY A 77 5.68 -1.65 -11.47
C GLY A 77 5.72 -2.59 -10.27
N ILE A 78 4.91 -3.65 -10.21
CA ILE A 78 5.26 -4.85 -9.40
C ILE A 78 5.65 -6.02 -10.33
N GLY A 79 6.60 -5.72 -11.21
CA GLY A 79 7.35 -6.71 -12.00
C GLY A 79 8.86 -6.65 -11.71
N ARG A 80 9.28 -5.91 -10.67
CA ARG A 80 10.65 -5.91 -10.16
C ARG A 80 10.55 -5.87 -8.64
N GLU A 81 10.99 -6.96 -8.02
CA GLU A 81 11.16 -7.12 -6.57
C GLU A 81 11.64 -5.80 -5.92
N PRO A 82 11.01 -5.31 -4.83
CA PRO A 82 11.44 -4.10 -4.14
C PRO A 82 12.89 -4.20 -3.62
N ALA A 83 13.40 -5.41 -3.37
CA ALA A 83 14.81 -5.63 -3.03
C ALA A 83 15.76 -5.27 -4.20
N ALA A 84 15.41 -5.64 -5.44
CA ALA A 84 16.25 -5.42 -6.62
C ALA A 84 16.25 -3.97 -7.13
N VAL A 85 15.29 -3.14 -6.69
CA VAL A 85 15.29 -1.69 -6.93
C VAL A 85 16.22 -0.98 -5.96
N LEU A 86 16.39 -1.51 -4.74
CA LEU A 86 17.32 -0.96 -3.76
C LEU A 86 18.78 -1.35 -4.08
N ASP A 87 19.05 -2.50 -4.71
CA ASP A 87 20.39 -2.97 -5.08
C ASP A 87 21.03 -2.28 -6.28
N ALA A 88 20.24 -1.65 -7.15
CA ALA A 88 20.73 -1.08 -8.41
C ALA A 88 21.46 0.28 -8.26
N GLY A 89 21.45 0.86 -7.05
CA GLY A 89 21.94 2.22 -6.83
C GLY A 89 21.07 3.30 -7.48
N LEU A 90 21.45 4.56 -7.29
CA LEU A 90 20.77 5.70 -7.93
C LEU A 90 21.04 5.75 -9.44
N ARG A 91 20.04 6.17 -10.22
CA ARG A 91 20.22 6.41 -11.67
C ARG A 91 21.33 7.45 -11.89
N PRO A 92 22.18 7.31 -12.93
CA PRO A 92 23.09 8.37 -13.34
C PRO A 92 22.34 9.70 -13.53
N GLY A 93 22.86 10.78 -12.95
CA GLY A 93 22.23 12.10 -13.00
C GLY A 93 21.18 12.38 -11.91
N ALA A 94 21.07 11.54 -10.87
CA ALA A 94 20.20 11.82 -9.74
C ALA A 94 20.57 13.15 -9.05
N THR A 95 19.54 13.95 -8.72
CA THR A 95 19.74 15.22 -8.02
C THR A 95 20.10 14.99 -6.55
N ARG A 96 20.73 16.00 -5.91
CA ARG A 96 21.06 15.94 -4.48
C ARG A 96 19.86 15.59 -3.60
N VAL A 97 18.67 16.10 -3.94
CA VAL A 97 17.42 15.82 -3.21
C VAL A 97 17.02 14.36 -3.33
N GLN A 98 17.14 13.78 -4.53
CA GLN A 98 16.84 12.36 -4.78
C GLN A 98 17.84 11.45 -4.06
N VAL A 99 19.12 11.81 -4.08
CA VAL A 99 20.19 11.08 -3.38
C VAL A 99 19.93 11.02 -1.88
N GLU A 100 19.55 12.16 -1.29
CA GLU A 100 19.25 12.28 0.14
C GLU A 100 17.97 11.53 0.53
N ALA A 101 16.92 11.60 -0.29
CA ALA A 101 15.67 10.86 -0.06
C ALA A 101 15.88 9.34 -0.10
N ALA A 102 16.65 8.83 -1.08
CA ALA A 102 16.99 7.42 -1.16
C ALA A 102 17.83 6.96 0.05
N GLY A 103 18.82 7.78 0.44
CA GLY A 103 19.63 7.51 1.63
C GLY A 103 18.81 7.40 2.91
N ARG A 104 17.80 8.27 3.08
CA ARG A 104 16.87 8.21 4.22
C ARG A 104 16.05 6.92 4.26
N VAL A 105 15.54 6.45 3.13
CA VAL A 105 14.78 5.19 3.05
C VAL A 105 15.65 4.00 3.47
N LEU A 106 16.92 3.97 3.03
CA LEU A 106 17.85 2.92 3.41
C LEU A 106 18.24 2.98 4.90
N LEU A 107 18.36 4.18 5.47
CA LEU A 107 18.57 4.38 6.91
C LEU A 107 17.38 3.83 7.72
N THR A 108 16.14 4.14 7.33
CA THR A 108 14.94 3.62 8.01
C THR A 108 14.81 2.10 7.87
N ALA A 109 15.36 1.52 6.81
CA ALA A 109 15.43 0.08 6.62
C ALA A 109 16.58 -0.60 7.40
N GLY A 110 17.32 0.15 8.24
CA GLY A 110 18.39 -0.38 9.09
C GLY A 110 19.66 -0.77 8.34
N ARG A 111 19.91 -0.22 7.15
CA ARG A 111 21.12 -0.55 6.38
C ARG A 111 22.36 0.13 6.98
N PRO A 112 23.54 -0.53 6.94
CA PRO A 112 24.78 0.04 7.43
C PRO A 112 25.22 1.24 6.56
N LEU A 113 25.80 2.27 7.19
CA LEU A 113 26.14 3.53 6.53
C LEU A 113 27.06 3.37 5.30
N ALA A 114 27.97 2.40 5.34
CA ALA A 114 28.90 2.09 4.25
C ALA A 114 28.17 1.55 3.00
N GLU A 115 27.14 0.74 3.19
CA GLU A 115 26.31 0.20 2.11
C GLU A 115 25.44 1.29 1.49
N ILE A 116 24.87 2.17 2.32
CA ILE A 116 24.11 3.34 1.86
C ILE A 116 25.01 4.27 1.05
N ALA A 117 26.22 4.53 1.53
CA ALA A 117 27.21 5.37 0.85
C ALA A 117 27.54 4.84 -0.54
N HIS A 118 27.81 3.54 -0.66
CA HIS A 118 28.09 2.88 -1.95
C HIS A 118 26.91 2.98 -2.92
N ARG A 119 25.69 2.67 -2.46
CA ARG A 119 24.46 2.72 -3.29
C ARG A 119 24.09 4.13 -3.73
N CYS A 120 24.38 5.13 -2.90
CA CYS A 120 24.07 6.51 -3.17
C CYS A 120 25.19 7.27 -3.90
N GLY A 121 26.36 6.66 -4.13
CA GLY A 121 27.53 7.33 -4.71
C GLY A 121 28.07 8.48 -3.85
N VAL A 122 27.94 8.37 -2.52
CA VAL A 122 28.41 9.37 -1.54
C VAL A 122 29.36 8.73 -0.54
N THR A 123 29.92 9.53 0.38
CA THR A 123 30.78 8.99 1.45
C THR A 123 29.96 8.57 2.68
N ALA A 124 30.46 7.62 3.46
CA ALA A 124 29.84 7.23 4.73
C ALA A 124 29.70 8.41 5.71
N ARG A 125 30.62 9.38 5.65
CA ARG A 125 30.54 10.64 6.42
C ARG A 125 29.33 11.48 5.99
N THR A 126 29.03 11.55 4.69
CA THR A 126 27.84 12.23 4.16
C THR A 126 26.55 11.58 4.70
N VAL A 127 26.50 10.25 4.72
CA VAL A 127 25.34 9.51 5.25
C VAL A 127 25.19 9.73 6.76
N ALA A 128 26.29 9.71 7.53
CA ALA A 128 26.27 10.00 8.97
C ALA A 128 25.70 11.40 9.28
N HIS A 129 26.00 12.39 8.45
CA HIS A 129 25.43 13.74 8.57
C HIS A 129 23.90 13.78 8.26
N TRP A 130 23.39 12.87 7.43
CA TRP A 130 21.93 12.76 7.25
C TRP A 130 21.25 12.23 8.51
N VAL A 131 21.87 11.30 9.22
CA VAL A 131 21.35 10.78 10.50
C VAL A 131 21.18 11.92 11.52
N THR A 132 22.21 12.74 11.72
CA THR A 132 22.15 13.84 12.69
C THR A 132 21.05 14.86 12.38
N ARG A 133 20.83 15.16 11.09
CA ARG A 133 19.75 16.08 10.65
C ARG A 133 18.36 15.45 10.76
N THR A 134 18.20 14.16 10.45
CA THR A 134 16.91 13.45 10.59
C THR A 134 16.43 13.40 12.05
N GLN A 135 17.36 13.21 13.00
CA GLN A 135 17.04 13.19 14.43
C GLN A 135 16.69 14.59 14.97
N ALA A 136 17.31 15.64 14.43
CA ALA A 136 16.98 17.02 14.76
C ALA A 136 15.58 17.45 14.28
N GLU A 137 15.10 16.90 13.15
CA GLU A 137 13.74 17.11 12.64
C GLU A 137 12.70 16.33 13.46
N GLY A 138 13.00 15.10 13.87
CA GLY A 138 12.12 14.30 14.73
C GLY A 138 11.93 14.86 16.14
N SER A 139 12.94 15.55 16.68
CA SER A 139 12.89 16.14 18.02
C SER A 139 11.97 17.38 18.14
N ARG A 140 11.58 18.03 17.02
CA ARG A 140 10.56 19.10 17.02
C ARG A 140 9.11 18.60 17.09
N GLY A 141 8.89 17.29 16.98
CA GLY A 141 7.55 16.67 16.96
C GLY A 141 7.06 16.12 18.29
N GLY A 142 7.84 16.21 19.38
CA GLY A 142 7.48 15.64 20.68
C GLY A 142 7.45 16.70 21.77
N ASN A 143 6.26 17.28 22.03
CA ASN A 143 5.76 17.67 23.35
C ASN A 143 4.38 18.35 23.23
N ARG A 144 3.32 17.54 23.17
CA ARG A 144 2.03 17.88 23.79
C ARG A 144 1.67 16.73 24.71
N ALA A 145 2.03 16.90 25.98
CA ALA A 145 1.50 16.06 27.05
C ALA A 145 -0.03 16.09 27.00
N PRO A 146 -0.73 14.96 27.20
CA PRO A 146 -2.16 15.01 27.42
C PRO A 146 -2.41 15.72 28.75
N LEU A 147 -3.13 16.84 28.72
CA LEU A 147 -3.70 17.43 29.93
C LEU A 147 -4.69 16.40 30.49
N LEU A 148 -4.23 15.63 31.49
CA LEU A 148 -5.11 14.85 32.34
C LEU A 148 -5.99 15.83 33.11
N ILE A 149 -7.24 15.94 32.67
CA ILE A 149 -8.30 16.61 33.39
C ILE A 149 -8.59 15.74 34.61
N SER A 150 -8.02 16.09 35.76
CA SER A 150 -8.36 15.44 37.02
C SER A 150 -9.73 15.95 37.46
N HIS A 151 -10.77 15.15 37.21
CA HIS A 151 -12.08 15.36 37.80
C HIS A 151 -12.01 14.94 39.27
N THR A 152 -11.94 15.90 40.18
CA THR A 152 -12.13 15.65 41.61
C THR A 152 -13.62 15.46 41.89
N HIS A 153 -14.05 14.21 42.05
CA HIS A 153 -15.32 13.93 42.73
C HIS A 153 -15.11 14.13 44.24
N GLY A 154 -15.80 15.10 44.81
CA GLY A 154 -15.84 15.31 46.25
C GLY A 154 -16.71 14.27 46.96
N THR A 155 -16.39 14.01 48.22
CA THR A 155 -17.34 13.67 49.31
C THR A 155 -16.57 13.68 50.62
N GLN A 156 -17.19 14.30 51.63
CA GLN A 156 -17.06 14.14 53.09
C GLN A 156 -17.04 15.53 53.75
N ALA A 157 -17.70 15.81 54.86
CA ALA A 157 -18.69 15.11 55.67
C ALA A 157 -19.16 16.19 56.68
N GLY A 158 -20.42 16.13 57.12
CA GLY A 158 -20.98 17.12 58.02
C GLY A 158 -20.27 17.17 59.38
N THR A 159 -20.03 18.38 59.89
CA THR A 159 -19.66 18.62 61.28
C THR A 159 -20.92 18.65 62.14
N GLN A 160 -21.13 17.59 62.91
CA GLN A 160 -22.18 17.50 63.93
C GLN A 160 -21.66 18.14 65.22
N THR A 161 -22.33 19.21 65.66
CA THR A 161 -22.12 19.87 66.95
C THR A 161 -22.85 19.09 68.04
N GLN A 162 -22.13 18.57 69.04
CA GLN A 162 -22.72 18.31 70.36
C GLN A 162 -21.62 18.25 71.44
N GLU A 163 -21.44 19.33 72.19
CA GLU A 163 -20.84 19.30 73.52
C GLU A 163 -21.93 19.64 74.54
N GLY A 164 -22.22 18.70 75.43
CA GLY A 164 -23.06 18.86 76.61
C GLY A 164 -22.41 18.09 77.77
N PRO A 165 -22.26 18.68 78.97
CA PRO A 165 -21.41 18.12 80.01
C PRO A 165 -22.21 17.24 80.98
N ASP A 166 -21.58 16.22 81.56
CA ASP A 166 -22.01 15.73 82.87
C ASP A 166 -20.84 15.23 83.74
N ARG A 167 -20.78 15.79 84.94
CA ARG A 167 -19.90 15.47 86.05
C ARG A 167 -20.75 14.65 87.04
N ARG A 168 -20.26 13.45 87.35
CA ARG A 168 -20.23 12.79 88.67
C ARG A 168 -21.45 12.91 89.60
#